data_AF-A0A520YFU6-F1
#
_entry.id   AF-A0A520YFU6-F1
#
_cell.length_a   1.000
_cell.length_b   1.000
_cell.length_c   1.000
_cell.angle_alpha   90.00
_cell.angle_beta   90.00
_cell.angle_gamma   90.00
#
_symmetry.space_group_name_H-M   'P 1'
#
loop_
_entity.id
_entity.type
_entity.pdbx_description
1 polymer ?
#
loop_
_entity_poly.entity_id
_entity_poly.type
_entity_poly.pdbx_seq_one_letter_code
_entity_poly.pdbx_strand_id
1 'polypeptide(L)'
;MGSDKPQLTGWRRWLQRIIAGLAIVLAIAAVLPFWQVDHWWVRILDFPRMQLGLAGLVLLLLLSLLVARYRGRRFLLIGSILVAASIFQLSHVVPYFAPMPKSVGDVEGRCEGQNVTLLGINVLMDNRDYARSLALIEAVDADIVLLTEMDAAWESALAPLNDRYPHRLGRALPNKYGMHLYSKLPFEGLVLARLQPDIPSIRAQMRLANGDTFVFHGVHPEPPHPGEDSGERDAELVLVGREVRDDGGAAIVFGDLNDVAWSDTSQLFLEVSGMSDPREGRRLMPTFHADYPFMRWPLDHLFASEHWALANMDRLDDVGSDHFPVYFTLCLERDAESRLVRPQADADIEAEAREQLGEGLEEARSGDGEN
;
A
#
# COMPACT_ATOMS: atom_id res chain seq x y z
N MET A 1 17.25 -15.94 57.79
CA MET A 1 17.25 -14.77 56.90
C MET A 1 15.98 -14.80 56.07
N GLY A 2 14.93 -14.11 56.52
CA GLY A 2 13.71 -13.97 55.75
C GLY A 2 14.00 -13.10 54.53
N SER A 3 13.87 -13.67 53.33
CA SER A 3 13.87 -12.86 52.11
C SER A 3 12.55 -12.10 52.08
N ASP A 4 12.55 -10.87 52.58
CA ASP A 4 11.48 -9.91 52.32
C ASP A 4 11.45 -9.69 50.81
N LYS A 5 10.65 -10.52 50.12
CA LYS A 5 10.31 -10.26 48.73
C LYS A 5 9.68 -8.88 48.74
N PRO A 6 10.27 -7.91 48.02
CA PRO A 6 9.72 -6.58 48.01
C PRO A 6 8.24 -6.71 47.60
N GLN A 7 7.34 -6.08 48.35
CA GLN A 7 5.92 -6.04 48.00
C GLN A 7 5.62 -4.78 47.16
N LEU A 8 4.84 -4.95 46.10
CA LEU A 8 4.46 -3.83 45.23
C LEU A 8 3.60 -2.84 46.02
N THR A 9 3.93 -1.54 45.95
CA THR A 9 3.07 -0.48 46.46
C THR A 9 1.69 -0.52 45.77
N GLY A 10 0.64 0.00 46.43
CA GLY A 10 -0.73 -0.07 45.92
C GLY A 10 -0.88 0.39 44.46
N TRP A 11 -0.32 1.56 44.12
CA TRP A 11 -0.40 2.11 42.76
C TRP A 11 0.41 1.30 41.72
N ARG A 12 1.57 0.72 42.10
CA ARG A 12 2.36 -0.13 41.18
C ARG A 12 1.66 -1.44 40.85
N ARG A 13 0.85 -1.98 41.78
CA ARG A 13 0.00 -3.15 41.51
C ARG A 13 -1.08 -2.84 40.49
N TRP A 14 -1.73 -1.67 40.62
CA TRP A 14 -2.72 -1.22 39.64
C TRP A 14 -2.10 -1.01 38.27
N LEU A 15 -0.96 -0.32 38.21
CA LEU A 15 -0.23 -0.11 36.96
C LEU A 15 0.16 -1.43 36.29
N GLN A 16 0.69 -2.39 37.05
CA GLN A 16 1.03 -3.71 36.49
C GLN A 16 -0.20 -4.42 35.88
N ARG A 17 -1.38 -4.29 36.51
CA ARG A 17 -2.62 -4.87 35.98
C ARG A 17 -3.08 -4.17 34.70
N ILE A 18 -2.95 -2.84 34.64
CA ILE A 18 -3.26 -2.05 33.43
C ILE A 18 -2.33 -2.49 32.29
N ILE A 19 -1.02 -2.55 32.53
CA ILE A 19 -0.04 -3.00 31.53
C ILE A 19 -0.34 -4.45 31.11
N ALA A 20 -0.71 -5.33 32.03
CA ALA A 20 -1.09 -6.71 31.69
C ALA A 20 -2.33 -6.77 30.80
N GLY A 21 -3.35 -5.94 31.09
CA GLY A 21 -4.54 -5.82 30.24
C GLY A 21 -4.19 -5.33 28.84
N LEU A 22 -3.38 -4.28 28.73
CA LEU A 22 -2.91 -3.75 27.44
C LEU A 22 -2.05 -4.75 26.68
N ALA A 23 -1.20 -5.53 27.36
CA ALA A 23 -0.41 -6.59 26.74
C ALA A 23 -1.30 -7.68 26.12
N ILE A 24 -2.42 -8.02 26.76
CA ILE A 24 -3.41 -8.95 26.20
C ILE A 24 -4.07 -8.34 24.96
N VAL A 25 -4.47 -7.08 25.01
CA VAL A 25 -5.06 -6.38 23.85
C VAL A 25 -4.09 -6.35 22.67
N LEU A 26 -2.81 -6.01 22.89
CA LEU A 26 -1.79 -6.01 21.84
C LEU A 26 -1.54 -7.42 21.28
N ALA A 27 -1.55 -8.45 22.13
CA ALA A 27 -1.40 -9.83 21.69
C ALA A 27 -2.60 -10.30 20.85
N ILE A 28 -3.83 -9.92 21.24
CA ILE A 28 -5.03 -10.19 20.44
C ILE A 28 -4.93 -9.47 19.11
N ALA A 29 -4.59 -8.18 19.10
CA ALA A 29 -4.43 -7.41 17.85
C ALA A 29 -3.32 -7.96 16.93
N ALA A 30 -2.31 -8.63 17.49
CA ALA A 30 -1.29 -9.33 16.71
C ALA A 30 -1.77 -10.64 16.11
N VAL A 31 -2.57 -11.42 16.84
CA VAL A 31 -2.96 -12.78 16.41
C VAL A 31 -4.26 -12.78 15.61
N LEU A 32 -5.15 -11.84 15.86
CA LEU A 32 -6.48 -11.83 15.28
C LEU A 32 -6.50 -11.78 13.74
N PRO A 33 -5.62 -11.03 13.05
CA PRO A 33 -5.56 -11.06 11.58
C PRO A 33 -5.28 -12.45 10.98
N PHE A 34 -4.68 -13.39 11.72
CA PHE A 34 -4.45 -14.76 11.22
C PHE A 34 -5.73 -15.56 10.99
N TRP A 35 -6.87 -15.13 11.53
CA TRP A 35 -8.11 -15.83 11.25
C TRP A 35 -8.63 -15.61 9.83
N GLN A 36 -7.91 -14.86 8.98
CA GLN A 36 -8.23 -14.63 7.55
C GLN A 36 -9.73 -14.39 7.37
N VAL A 37 -10.26 -13.52 8.23
CA VAL A 37 -11.67 -13.16 8.17
C VAL A 37 -11.75 -11.81 7.50
N ASP A 38 -12.51 -11.72 6.41
CA ASP A 38 -12.65 -10.51 5.59
C ASP A 38 -13.45 -9.39 6.26
N HIS A 39 -13.79 -9.58 7.55
CA HIS A 39 -14.44 -8.54 8.32
C HIS A 39 -13.53 -7.31 8.47
N TRP A 40 -14.05 -6.15 8.04
CA TRP A 40 -13.37 -4.86 8.08
C TRP A 40 -12.65 -4.53 9.41
N TRP A 41 -13.22 -4.91 10.56
CA TRP A 41 -12.66 -4.61 11.89
C TRP A 41 -11.46 -5.49 12.27
N VAL A 42 -11.27 -6.61 11.58
CA VAL A 42 -10.04 -7.41 11.65
C VAL A 42 -8.99 -6.79 10.72
N ARG A 43 -9.37 -6.48 9.47
CA ARG A 43 -8.49 -5.85 8.47
C ARG A 43 -7.91 -4.51 8.91
N ILE A 44 -8.68 -3.69 9.63
CA ILE A 44 -8.18 -2.40 10.13
C ILE A 44 -7.00 -2.55 11.12
N LEU A 45 -6.80 -3.73 11.70
CA LEU A 45 -5.65 -4.02 12.58
C LEU A 45 -4.34 -4.21 11.80
N ASP A 46 -4.41 -4.39 10.47
CA ASP A 46 -3.23 -4.39 9.60
C ASP A 46 -2.63 -3.00 9.47
N PHE A 47 -3.41 -1.94 9.60
CA PHE A 47 -2.92 -0.59 9.41
C PHE A 47 -1.92 -0.20 10.52
N PRO A 48 -2.27 -0.26 11.82
CA PRO A 48 -1.42 0.29 12.88
C PRO A 48 -0.28 -0.64 13.33
N ARG A 49 0.20 -1.60 12.52
CA ARG A 49 1.23 -2.57 12.96
C ARG A 49 2.47 -1.91 13.57
N MET A 50 2.99 -0.86 12.92
CA MET A 50 4.12 -0.09 13.46
C MET A 50 3.79 0.55 14.82
N GLN A 51 2.62 1.18 14.93
CA GLN A 51 2.14 1.85 16.14
C GLN A 51 1.94 0.85 17.29
N LEU A 52 1.33 -0.31 17.00
CA LEU A 52 1.11 -1.39 17.96
C LEU A 52 2.44 -1.98 18.46
N GLY A 53 3.40 -2.19 17.55
CA GLY A 53 4.74 -2.65 17.89
C GLY A 53 5.48 -1.66 18.80
N LEU A 54 5.46 -0.36 18.45
CA LEU A 54 6.08 0.68 19.26
C LEU A 54 5.39 0.86 20.62
N ALA A 55 4.06 0.77 20.67
CA ALA A 55 3.31 0.79 21.93
C ALA A 55 3.72 -0.37 22.84
N GLY A 56 3.93 -1.57 22.28
CA GLY A 56 4.45 -2.72 23.01
C GLY A 56 5.82 -2.48 23.62
N LEU A 57 6.75 -1.86 22.86
CA LEU A 57 8.08 -1.48 23.36
C LEU A 57 8.01 -0.43 24.47
N VAL A 58 7.13 0.57 24.35
CA VAL A 58 6.89 1.58 25.39
C VAL A 58 6.35 0.94 26.67
N LEU A 59 5.37 0.03 26.55
CA LEU A 59 4.84 -0.71 27.70
C LEU A 59 5.90 -1.61 28.35
N LEU A 60 6.78 -2.23 27.56
CA LEU A 60 7.91 -3.02 28.06
C LEU A 60 8.91 -2.16 28.85
N LEU A 61 9.18 -0.94 28.36
CA LEU A 61 10.01 0.04 29.05
C LEU A 61 9.36 0.47 30.37
N LEU A 62 8.08 0.81 30.36
CA LEU A 62 7.33 1.20 31.57
C LEU A 62 7.27 0.08 32.60
N LEU A 63 7.01 -1.16 32.15
CA LEU A 63 7.04 -2.35 32.99
C LEU A 63 8.43 -2.50 33.65
N SER A 64 9.48 -2.34 32.86
CA SER A 64 10.86 -2.41 33.34
C SER A 64 11.17 -1.30 34.34
N LEU A 65 10.93 -0.03 34.05
CA LEU A 65 11.31 1.07 34.95
C LEU A 65 10.50 1.08 36.25
N LEU A 66 9.21 0.79 36.18
CA LEU A 66 8.28 1.01 37.29
C LEU A 66 8.06 -0.26 38.14
N VAL A 67 8.38 -1.44 37.58
CA VAL A 67 8.11 -2.74 38.20
C VAL A 67 9.36 -3.65 38.25
N ALA A 68 10.55 -3.26 37.73
CA ALA A 68 11.76 -4.11 37.72
C ALA A 68 12.30 -4.57 39.08
N ARG A 69 11.94 -3.92 40.20
CA ARG A 69 12.30 -4.43 41.53
C ARG A 69 11.51 -5.70 41.92
N TYR A 70 10.55 -6.12 41.09
CA TYR A 70 9.59 -7.17 41.34
C TYR A 70 9.54 -8.19 40.19
N ARG A 71 10.71 -8.72 39.80
CA ARG A 71 10.90 -9.72 38.70
C ARG A 71 10.35 -11.12 39.02
N GLY A 72 9.10 -11.21 39.46
CA GLY A 72 8.41 -12.48 39.65
C GLY A 72 7.93 -13.10 38.32
N ARG A 73 7.39 -14.32 38.37
CA ARG A 73 6.86 -15.04 37.18
C ARG A 73 5.89 -14.20 36.34
N ARG A 74 5.03 -13.39 36.99
CA ARG A 74 4.09 -12.49 36.30
C ARG A 74 4.79 -11.39 35.50
N PHE A 75 5.87 -10.81 36.02
CA PHE A 75 6.67 -9.81 35.30
C PHE A 75 7.26 -10.43 34.04
N LEU A 76 7.84 -11.62 34.16
CA LEU A 76 8.43 -12.33 33.02
C LEU A 76 7.38 -12.69 31.97
N LEU A 77 6.21 -13.16 32.38
CA LEU A 77 5.10 -13.49 31.46
C LEU A 77 4.58 -12.27 30.70
N ILE A 78 4.31 -11.15 31.39
CA ILE A 78 3.85 -9.93 30.72
C ILE A 78 4.94 -9.41 29.78
N GLY A 79 6.20 -9.42 30.23
CA GLY A 79 7.33 -9.01 29.41
C GLY A 79 7.48 -9.87 28.15
N SER A 80 7.37 -11.19 28.26
CA SER A 80 7.46 -12.08 27.09
C SER A 80 6.32 -11.89 26.10
N ILE A 81 5.10 -11.63 26.58
CA ILE A 81 3.95 -11.33 25.71
C ILE A 81 4.20 -10.02 24.95
N LEU A 82 4.63 -8.96 25.65
CA LEU A 82 4.94 -7.68 25.01
C LEU A 82 6.07 -7.79 23.99
N VAL A 83 7.13 -8.54 24.31
CA VAL A 83 8.24 -8.80 23.38
C VAL A 83 7.74 -9.56 22.15
N ALA A 84 7.02 -10.65 22.33
CA ALA A 84 6.50 -11.46 21.23
C ALA A 84 5.55 -10.65 20.32
N ALA A 85 4.59 -9.93 20.91
CA ALA A 85 3.66 -9.08 20.17
C ALA A 85 4.39 -7.95 19.43
N SER A 86 5.39 -7.30 20.06
CA SER A 86 6.14 -6.23 19.40
C SER A 86 6.99 -6.75 18.24
N ILE A 87 7.69 -7.88 18.43
CA ILE A 87 8.48 -8.51 17.36
C ILE A 87 7.57 -8.89 16.20
N PHE A 88 6.42 -9.50 16.49
CA PHE A 88 5.46 -9.90 15.47
C PHE A 88 4.93 -8.70 14.69
N GLN A 89 4.47 -7.65 15.37
CA GLN A 89 3.94 -6.47 14.71
C GLN A 89 5.01 -5.77 13.85
N LEU A 90 6.22 -5.62 14.38
CA LEU A 90 7.32 -4.97 13.67
C LEU A 90 7.88 -5.82 12.52
N SER A 91 7.81 -7.16 12.57
CA SER A 91 8.37 -8.02 11.52
C SER A 91 7.72 -7.81 10.15
N HIS A 92 6.46 -7.35 10.11
CA HIS A 92 5.74 -7.03 8.88
C HIS A 92 6.23 -5.73 8.24
N VAL A 93 6.75 -4.82 9.06
CA VAL A 93 7.16 -3.48 8.63
C VAL A 93 8.67 -3.39 8.39
N VAL A 94 9.46 -4.25 9.04
CA VAL A 94 10.92 -4.31 8.90
C VAL A 94 11.41 -4.43 7.45
N PRO A 95 10.79 -5.21 6.53
CA PRO A 95 11.22 -5.32 5.13
C PRO A 95 11.37 -3.98 4.40
N TYR A 96 10.63 -2.96 4.82
CA TYR A 96 10.64 -1.62 4.21
C TYR A 96 11.76 -0.70 4.72
N PHE A 97 12.66 -1.17 5.59
CA PHE A 97 13.75 -0.36 6.12
C PHE A 97 15.11 -0.87 5.67
N ALA A 98 16.03 0.04 5.35
CA ALA A 98 17.43 -0.31 5.19
C ALA A 98 18.01 -0.89 6.51
N PRO A 99 18.87 -1.91 6.47
CA PRO A 99 19.54 -2.49 5.29
C PRO A 99 18.90 -3.79 4.78
N MET A 100 17.58 -3.95 4.86
CA MET A 100 16.91 -5.12 4.29
C MET A 100 17.15 -5.23 2.77
N PRO A 101 17.05 -6.45 2.18
CA PRO A 101 17.21 -6.64 0.74
C PRO A 101 16.22 -5.77 -0.04
N LYS A 102 16.69 -5.21 -1.16
CA LYS A 102 15.87 -4.44 -2.10
C LYS A 102 15.25 -5.40 -3.10
N SER A 103 13.93 -5.36 -3.29
CA SER A 103 13.23 -6.18 -4.29
C SER A 103 13.18 -5.54 -5.68
N VAL A 104 13.42 -4.23 -5.78
CA VAL A 104 13.72 -3.52 -7.03
C VAL A 104 15.17 -3.03 -6.97
N GLY A 105 15.97 -3.29 -8.00
CA GLY A 105 17.37 -2.83 -8.09
C GLY A 105 17.49 -1.31 -8.14
N ASP A 106 18.63 -0.74 -7.75
CA ASP A 106 18.92 0.66 -8.07
C ASP A 106 19.41 0.75 -9.52
N VAL A 107 19.18 1.89 -10.17
CA VAL A 107 19.71 2.10 -11.53
C VAL A 107 21.23 2.07 -11.54
N GLU A 108 21.78 1.17 -12.35
CA GLU A 108 23.20 1.10 -12.64
C GLU A 108 23.49 1.66 -14.05
N GLY A 109 24.29 2.72 -14.13
CA GLY A 109 24.70 3.29 -15.42
C GLY A 109 23.75 4.37 -15.97
N ARG A 110 23.63 4.45 -17.31
CA ARG A 110 22.85 5.50 -18.00
C ARG A 110 21.48 4.98 -18.40
N CYS A 111 20.45 5.76 -18.10
CA CYS A 111 19.05 5.48 -18.41
C CYS A 111 18.46 6.44 -19.46
N GLU A 112 19.31 6.94 -20.37
CA GLU A 112 18.91 7.93 -21.36
C GLU A 112 17.86 7.35 -22.33
N GLY A 113 16.65 7.93 -22.33
CA GLY A 113 15.53 7.49 -23.19
C GLY A 113 14.82 6.22 -22.74
N GLN A 114 15.23 5.64 -21.61
CA GLN A 114 14.66 4.45 -20.97
C GLN A 114 14.01 4.78 -19.61
N ASN A 115 14.14 6.02 -19.16
CA ASN A 115 13.53 6.50 -17.93
C ASN A 115 12.06 6.86 -18.16
N VAL A 116 11.28 6.68 -17.10
CA VAL A 116 9.92 7.21 -17.00
C VAL A 116 9.71 7.76 -15.61
N THR A 117 9.11 8.95 -15.54
CA THR A 117 8.74 9.61 -14.30
C THR A 117 7.23 9.51 -14.08
N LEU A 118 6.82 9.11 -12.88
CA LEU A 118 5.41 8.92 -12.52
C LEU A 118 5.06 9.78 -11.32
N LEU A 119 3.90 10.45 -11.38
CA LEU A 119 3.30 11.21 -10.29
C LEU A 119 1.91 10.65 -10.00
N GLY A 120 1.63 10.33 -8.75
CA GLY A 120 0.33 9.86 -8.28
C GLY A 120 -0.24 10.82 -7.25
N ILE A 121 -1.51 11.18 -7.41
CA ILE A 121 -2.23 12.04 -6.47
C ILE A 121 -3.66 11.51 -6.30
N ASN A 122 -3.98 11.00 -5.11
CA ASN A 122 -5.37 11.02 -4.65
C ASN A 122 -5.71 12.48 -4.32
N VAL A 123 -6.60 13.10 -5.10
CA VAL A 123 -6.86 14.54 -5.00
C VAL A 123 -7.76 14.91 -3.81
N LEU A 124 -8.37 13.91 -3.16
CA LEU A 124 -9.51 14.01 -2.25
C LEU A 124 -10.67 14.72 -2.94
N MET A 125 -11.72 13.99 -3.33
CA MET A 125 -12.79 14.53 -4.19
C MET A 125 -13.35 15.87 -3.69
N ASP A 126 -13.54 16.00 -2.37
CA ASP A 126 -14.10 17.20 -1.72
C ASP A 126 -13.12 18.38 -1.59
N ASN A 127 -11.81 18.15 -1.78
CA ASN A 127 -10.82 19.22 -1.84
C ASN A 127 -11.04 20.07 -3.09
N ARG A 128 -10.99 21.40 -2.91
CA ARG A 128 -11.22 22.39 -3.97
C ARG A 128 -10.04 23.34 -4.16
N ASP A 129 -8.90 23.08 -3.52
CA ASP A 129 -7.66 23.79 -3.78
C ASP A 129 -6.97 23.28 -5.06
N TYR A 130 -7.68 23.40 -6.19
CA TYR A 130 -7.22 22.91 -7.49
C TYR A 130 -5.89 23.53 -7.91
N ALA A 131 -5.67 24.80 -7.54
CA ALA A 131 -4.48 25.54 -7.90
C ALA A 131 -3.22 24.94 -7.28
N ARG A 132 -3.30 24.42 -6.06
CA ARG A 132 -2.17 23.78 -5.38
C ARG A 132 -1.76 22.48 -6.06
N SER A 133 -2.71 21.61 -6.39
CA SER A 133 -2.44 20.38 -7.15
C SER A 133 -1.94 20.67 -8.56
N LEU A 134 -2.56 21.62 -9.27
CA LEU A 134 -2.12 22.04 -10.61
C LEU A 134 -0.68 22.55 -10.58
N ALA A 135 -0.35 23.46 -9.65
CA ALA A 135 0.99 24.01 -9.51
C ALA A 135 2.04 22.93 -9.19
N LEU A 136 1.70 21.94 -8.35
CA LEU A 136 2.58 20.82 -8.08
C LEU A 136 2.83 19.99 -9.35
N ILE A 137 1.77 19.61 -10.09
CA ILE A 137 1.89 18.81 -11.31
C ILE A 137 2.77 19.53 -12.34
N GLU A 138 2.57 20.84 -12.52
CA GLU A 138 3.36 21.65 -13.45
C GLU A 138 4.82 21.82 -13.02
N ALA A 139 5.09 21.85 -11.71
CA ALA A 139 6.43 21.98 -11.17
C ALA A 139 7.23 20.66 -11.22
N VAL A 140 6.56 19.54 -10.93
CA VAL A 140 7.14 18.19 -11.00
C VAL A 140 7.35 17.78 -12.46
N ASP A 141 6.41 18.13 -13.34
CA ASP A 141 6.47 17.91 -14.78
C ASP A 141 6.77 16.45 -15.16
N ALA A 142 6.14 15.49 -14.46
CA ALA A 142 6.32 14.06 -14.70
C ALA A 142 5.85 13.63 -16.11
N ASP A 143 6.35 12.49 -16.59
CA ASP A 143 5.96 11.90 -17.88
C ASP A 143 4.55 11.32 -17.83
N ILE A 144 4.19 10.72 -16.69
CA ILE A 144 2.89 10.11 -16.42
C ILE A 144 2.35 10.67 -15.11
N VAL A 145 1.09 11.09 -15.12
CA VAL A 145 0.36 11.54 -13.93
C VAL A 145 -0.92 10.71 -13.81
N LEU A 146 -1.10 10.06 -12.66
CA LEU A 146 -2.33 9.37 -12.28
C LEU A 146 -3.03 10.18 -11.19
N LEU A 147 -4.28 10.56 -11.43
CA LEU A 147 -5.13 11.25 -10.47
C LEU A 147 -6.31 10.35 -10.11
N THR A 148 -6.54 10.13 -8.82
CA THR A 148 -7.69 9.38 -8.28
C THR A 148 -8.61 10.30 -7.48
N GLU A 149 -9.86 9.89 -7.28
CA GLU A 149 -10.96 10.70 -6.73
C GLU A 149 -11.36 11.93 -7.58
N MET A 150 -11.22 11.81 -8.90
CA MET A 150 -11.54 12.88 -9.85
C MET A 150 -13.04 13.00 -10.13
N ASP A 151 -13.65 14.11 -9.72
CA ASP A 151 -14.99 14.51 -10.16
C ASP A 151 -14.96 15.47 -11.36
N ALA A 152 -16.15 15.84 -11.85
CA ALA A 152 -16.27 16.76 -13.00
C ALA A 152 -15.70 18.16 -12.70
N ALA A 153 -15.69 18.59 -11.44
CA ALA A 153 -15.16 19.89 -11.05
C ALA A 153 -13.62 19.87 -11.09
N TRP A 154 -13.00 18.79 -10.60
CA TRP A 154 -11.58 18.52 -10.74
C TRP A 154 -11.15 18.41 -12.21
N GLU A 155 -11.88 17.66 -13.04
CA GLU A 155 -11.59 17.54 -14.48
C GLU A 155 -11.62 18.90 -15.17
N SER A 156 -12.63 19.74 -14.87
CA SER A 156 -12.70 21.09 -15.42
C SER A 156 -11.57 22.00 -14.92
N ALA A 157 -11.18 21.90 -13.64
CA ALA A 157 -10.17 22.75 -13.05
C ALA A 157 -8.75 22.41 -13.54
N LEU A 158 -8.49 21.14 -13.84
CA LEU A 158 -7.22 20.65 -14.35
C LEU A 158 -7.15 20.62 -15.89
N ALA A 159 -8.15 21.15 -16.59
CA ALA A 159 -8.12 21.32 -18.04
C ALA A 159 -6.84 21.99 -18.60
N PRO A 160 -6.14 22.91 -17.91
CA PRO A 160 -4.86 23.44 -18.38
C PRO A 160 -3.76 22.37 -18.60
N LEU A 161 -3.84 21.21 -17.93
CA LEU A 161 -2.90 20.11 -18.13
C LEU A 161 -3.01 19.49 -19.53
N ASN A 162 -4.14 19.68 -20.23
CA ASN A 162 -4.38 19.10 -21.54
C ASN A 162 -3.37 19.57 -22.60
N ASP A 163 -2.84 20.78 -22.46
CA ASP A 163 -1.83 21.33 -23.37
C ASP A 163 -0.44 20.72 -23.12
N ARG A 164 -0.16 20.29 -21.88
CA ARG A 164 1.10 19.65 -21.47
C ARG A 164 1.11 18.13 -21.68
N TYR A 165 -0.05 17.51 -21.53
CA TYR A 165 -0.24 16.06 -21.57
C TYR A 165 -1.14 15.69 -22.75
N PRO A 166 -0.58 15.50 -23.96
CA PRO A 166 -1.37 15.28 -25.17
C PRO A 166 -2.11 13.93 -25.17
N HIS A 167 -1.65 12.95 -24.38
CA HIS A 167 -2.27 11.63 -24.26
C HIS A 167 -2.98 11.53 -22.92
N ARG A 168 -4.30 11.29 -22.95
CA ARG A 168 -5.15 11.28 -21.77
C ARG A 168 -6.18 10.18 -21.86
N LEU A 169 -6.50 9.57 -20.73
CA LEU A 169 -7.50 8.52 -20.60
C LEU A 169 -8.06 8.57 -19.18
N GLY A 170 -9.36 8.43 -19.01
CA GLY A 170 -9.94 8.47 -17.68
C GLY A 170 -11.44 8.72 -17.70
N ARG A 171 -12.02 8.68 -16.52
CA ARG A 171 -13.43 8.97 -16.30
C ARG A 171 -13.58 9.73 -14.99
N ALA A 172 -14.05 10.98 -15.09
CA ALA A 172 -14.57 11.69 -13.93
C ALA A 172 -15.85 10.99 -13.48
N LEU A 173 -15.99 10.77 -12.18
CA LEU A 173 -17.18 10.17 -11.60
C LEU A 173 -17.71 11.05 -10.47
N PRO A 174 -19.04 11.05 -10.23
CA PRO A 174 -19.62 11.72 -9.07
C PRO A 174 -19.45 10.91 -7.78
N ASN A 175 -18.71 9.79 -7.83
CA ASN A 175 -18.27 8.99 -6.69
C ASN A 175 -16.77 9.23 -6.44
N LYS A 176 -16.25 8.68 -5.35
CA LYS A 176 -14.83 8.82 -5.00
C LYS A 176 -13.88 8.00 -5.90
N TYR A 177 -14.38 7.33 -6.93
CA TYR A 177 -13.57 6.40 -7.73
C TYR A 177 -13.15 6.94 -9.09
N GLY A 178 -13.50 8.18 -9.42
CA GLY A 178 -13.07 8.80 -10.68
C GLY A 178 -11.54 8.80 -10.83
N MET A 179 -11.05 8.44 -12.02
CA MET A 179 -9.62 8.26 -12.27
C MET A 179 -9.21 8.81 -13.63
N HIS A 180 -8.08 9.53 -13.67
CA HIS A 180 -7.48 10.03 -14.91
C HIS A 180 -5.99 9.76 -14.99
N LEU A 181 -5.58 9.26 -16.16
CA LEU A 181 -4.22 9.15 -16.63
C LEU A 181 -3.92 10.30 -17.60
N TYR A 182 -2.91 11.11 -17.28
CA TYR A 182 -2.32 12.11 -18.15
C TYR A 182 -0.90 11.67 -18.50
N SER A 183 -0.53 11.75 -19.78
CA SER A 183 0.77 11.27 -20.25
C SER A 183 1.35 12.14 -21.35
N LYS A 184 2.67 12.38 -21.25
CA LYS A 184 3.51 12.90 -22.33
C LYS A 184 3.87 11.82 -23.34
N LEU A 185 3.95 10.57 -22.86
CA LEU A 185 4.22 9.40 -23.67
C LEU A 185 2.97 8.96 -24.43
N PRO A 186 3.09 8.58 -25.73
CA PRO A 186 1.98 8.00 -26.46
C PRO A 186 1.62 6.63 -25.89
N PHE A 187 0.32 6.34 -25.86
CA PHE A 187 -0.20 5.06 -25.40
C PHE A 187 -1.49 4.68 -26.12
N GLU A 188 -1.77 3.38 -26.13
CA GLU A 188 -3.07 2.82 -26.45
C GLU A 188 -3.63 2.17 -25.19
N GLY A 189 -4.82 2.57 -24.76
CA GLY A 189 -5.36 2.14 -23.48
C GLY A 189 -6.87 2.21 -23.39
N LEU A 190 -7.39 1.61 -22.33
CA LEU A 190 -8.81 1.49 -22.03
C LEU A 190 -9.05 1.67 -20.53
N VAL A 191 -10.19 2.30 -20.22
CA VAL A 191 -10.78 2.28 -18.89
C VAL A 191 -11.60 1.00 -18.78
N LEU A 192 -11.36 0.24 -17.72
CA LEU A 192 -11.96 -1.05 -17.43
C LEU A 192 -12.80 -0.94 -16.16
N ALA A 193 -13.95 -1.58 -16.14
CA ALA A 193 -14.63 -1.96 -14.91
C ALA A 193 -14.41 -3.46 -14.74
N ARG A 194 -13.54 -3.87 -13.81
CA ARG A 194 -13.07 -5.26 -13.72
C ARG A 194 -14.06 -6.15 -12.99
N LEU A 195 -14.50 -5.69 -11.83
CA LEU A 195 -15.46 -6.39 -10.97
C LEU A 195 -16.66 -5.52 -10.69
N GLN A 196 -16.44 -4.26 -10.32
CA GLN A 196 -17.50 -3.29 -10.09
C GLN A 196 -17.65 -2.33 -11.28
N PRO A 197 -18.87 -2.12 -11.80
CA PRO A 197 -19.15 -1.18 -12.90
C PRO A 197 -18.74 0.28 -12.62
N ASP A 198 -18.76 0.67 -11.35
CA ASP A 198 -18.56 2.05 -10.90
C ASP A 198 -17.18 2.35 -10.32
N ILE A 199 -16.28 1.35 -10.30
CA ILE A 199 -14.86 1.49 -9.94
C ILE A 199 -14.00 1.29 -11.20
N PRO A 200 -13.44 2.37 -11.76
CA PRO A 200 -12.62 2.28 -12.95
C PRO A 200 -11.17 1.88 -12.61
N SER A 201 -10.65 0.97 -13.43
CA SER A 201 -9.23 0.65 -13.56
C SER A 201 -8.74 1.12 -14.94
N ILE A 202 -7.46 1.44 -15.07
CA ILE A 202 -6.84 1.82 -16.35
C ILE A 202 -5.84 0.75 -16.76
N ARG A 203 -5.88 0.31 -18.02
CA ARG A 203 -4.80 -0.45 -18.64
C ARG A 203 -4.34 0.27 -19.90
N ALA A 204 -3.05 0.57 -20.00
CA ALA A 204 -2.48 1.30 -21.14
C ALA A 204 -1.14 0.70 -21.56
N GLN A 205 -0.99 0.38 -22.85
CA GLN A 205 0.30 0.05 -23.45
C GLN A 205 1.04 1.35 -23.78
N MET A 206 2.02 1.68 -22.97
CA MET A 206 2.81 2.90 -23.05
C MET A 206 4.02 2.69 -23.98
N ARG A 207 4.47 3.74 -24.65
CA ARG A 207 5.69 3.73 -25.49
C ARG A 207 6.68 4.79 -25.02
N LEU A 208 7.89 4.34 -24.64
CA LEU A 208 9.01 5.19 -24.25
C LEU A 208 9.62 5.92 -25.45
N ALA A 209 10.41 6.96 -25.18
CA ALA A 209 11.05 7.79 -26.21
C ALA A 209 11.98 6.99 -27.13
N ASN A 210 12.58 5.91 -26.62
CA ASN A 210 13.45 5.02 -27.39
C ASN A 210 12.69 3.95 -28.20
N GLY A 211 11.36 3.91 -28.11
CA GLY A 211 10.49 2.97 -28.81
C GLY A 211 10.08 1.72 -28.02
N ASP A 212 10.74 1.45 -26.89
CA ASP A 212 10.39 0.33 -26.01
C ASP A 212 8.98 0.53 -25.42
N THR A 213 8.30 -0.56 -25.09
CA THR A 213 6.92 -0.52 -24.58
C THR A 213 6.80 -1.20 -23.23
N PHE A 214 5.85 -0.74 -22.43
CA PHE A 214 5.47 -1.37 -21.18
C PHE A 214 3.98 -1.22 -20.93
N VAL A 215 3.40 -2.07 -20.09
CA VAL A 215 2.00 -1.98 -19.69
C VAL A 215 1.88 -1.21 -18.38
N PHE A 216 1.06 -0.16 -18.38
CA PHE A 216 0.68 0.59 -17.20
C PHE A 216 -0.70 0.16 -16.73
N HIS A 217 -0.82 -0.13 -15.45
CA HIS A 217 -2.09 -0.39 -14.77
C HIS A 217 -2.33 0.70 -13.72
N GLY A 218 -3.39 1.47 -13.87
CA GLY A 218 -3.90 2.40 -12.87
C GLY A 218 -5.01 1.74 -12.07
N VAL A 219 -4.88 1.69 -10.74
CA VAL A 219 -5.83 1.00 -9.86
C VAL A 219 -6.22 1.89 -8.67
N HIS A 220 -7.48 1.83 -8.27
CA HIS A 220 -7.99 2.50 -7.09
C HIS A 220 -9.21 1.75 -6.52
N PRO A 221 -8.98 0.58 -5.90
CA PRO A 221 -10.05 -0.20 -5.31
C PRO A 221 -10.67 0.51 -4.10
N GLU A 222 -11.88 0.10 -3.73
CA GLU A 222 -12.60 0.55 -2.55
C GLU A 222 -11.79 0.35 -1.24
N PRO A 223 -11.86 1.25 -0.26
CA PRO A 223 -11.33 0.97 1.07
C PRO A 223 -12.20 -0.03 1.85
N PRO A 224 -11.64 -0.70 2.88
CA PRO A 224 -12.45 -1.53 3.76
C PRO A 224 -13.49 -0.67 4.52
N HIS A 225 -14.78 -0.88 4.24
CA HIS A 225 -15.86 -0.11 4.83
C HIS A 225 -16.59 -0.86 5.96
N PRO A 226 -17.10 -0.15 6.99
CA PRO A 226 -17.88 -0.77 8.06
C PRO A 226 -19.16 -1.43 7.55
N GLY A 227 -19.15 -2.77 7.48
CA GLY A 227 -20.33 -3.57 7.11
C GLY A 227 -20.28 -4.20 5.72
N GLU A 228 -19.18 -4.01 4.99
CA GLU A 228 -18.91 -4.63 3.68
C GLU A 228 -17.73 -5.60 3.81
N ASP A 229 -17.79 -6.71 3.05
CA ASP A 229 -16.68 -7.65 2.93
C ASP A 229 -15.74 -7.17 1.80
N SER A 230 -14.46 -7.52 1.85
CA SER A 230 -13.44 -6.99 0.92
C SER A 230 -13.24 -7.82 -0.34
N GLY A 231 -14.13 -8.78 -0.63
CA GLY A 231 -13.92 -9.83 -1.63
C GLY A 231 -13.75 -9.26 -3.05
N GLU A 232 -14.63 -8.35 -3.47
CA GLU A 232 -14.54 -7.71 -4.79
C GLU A 232 -13.23 -6.95 -5.00
N ARG A 233 -12.80 -6.17 -4.01
CA ARG A 233 -11.52 -5.45 -4.06
C ARG A 233 -10.35 -6.41 -4.24
N ASP A 234 -10.28 -7.43 -3.37
CA ASP A 234 -9.13 -8.31 -3.28
C ASP A 234 -9.01 -9.14 -4.57
N ALA A 235 -10.15 -9.55 -5.12
CA ALA A 235 -10.25 -10.17 -6.43
C ALA A 235 -9.77 -9.26 -7.57
N GLU A 236 -10.06 -7.95 -7.55
CA GLU A 236 -9.60 -7.03 -8.61
C GLU A 236 -8.07 -7.00 -8.66
N LEU A 237 -7.43 -6.91 -7.49
CA LEU A 237 -5.99 -6.87 -7.40
C LEU A 237 -5.37 -8.20 -7.89
N VAL A 238 -5.96 -9.35 -7.52
CA VAL A 238 -5.53 -10.66 -8.03
C VAL A 238 -5.70 -10.76 -9.56
N LEU A 239 -6.79 -10.24 -10.13
CA LEU A 239 -6.98 -10.20 -11.59
C LEU A 239 -5.86 -9.41 -12.28
N VAL A 240 -5.55 -8.21 -11.78
CA VAL A 240 -4.44 -7.39 -12.30
C VAL A 240 -3.11 -8.13 -12.17
N GLY A 241 -2.88 -8.81 -11.05
CA GLY A 241 -1.67 -9.59 -10.84
C GLY A 241 -1.51 -10.72 -11.86
N ARG A 242 -2.59 -11.47 -12.13
CA ARG A 242 -2.57 -12.52 -13.16
C ARG A 242 -2.35 -11.96 -14.56
N GLU A 243 -2.97 -10.84 -14.90
CA GLU A 243 -2.74 -10.19 -16.20
C GLU A 243 -1.27 -9.80 -16.39
N VAL A 244 -0.65 -9.18 -15.38
CA VAL A 244 0.77 -8.79 -15.45
C VAL A 244 1.66 -10.01 -15.66
N ARG A 245 1.43 -11.08 -14.90
CA ARG A 245 2.18 -12.33 -15.01
C ARG A 245 2.00 -12.97 -16.38
N ASP A 246 0.76 -13.06 -16.86
CA ASP A 246 0.41 -13.74 -18.10
C ASP A 246 0.90 -12.95 -19.34
N ASP A 247 0.94 -11.61 -19.26
CA ASP A 247 1.54 -10.73 -20.26
C ASP A 247 3.08 -10.92 -20.35
N GLY A 248 3.74 -11.15 -19.21
CA GLY A 248 5.17 -11.47 -19.11
C GLY A 248 6.14 -10.34 -19.49
N GLY A 249 5.63 -9.17 -19.87
CA GLY A 249 6.43 -8.02 -20.30
C GLY A 249 6.73 -7.01 -19.18
N ALA A 250 7.39 -5.91 -19.55
CA ALA A 250 7.59 -4.79 -18.65
C ALA A 250 6.24 -4.19 -18.22
N ALA A 251 6.00 -4.10 -16.91
CA ALA A 251 4.75 -3.61 -16.36
C ALA A 251 4.96 -2.73 -15.12
N ILE A 252 4.07 -1.77 -14.94
CA ILE A 252 3.94 -0.93 -13.75
C ILE A 252 2.47 -0.97 -13.30
N VAL A 253 2.24 -1.24 -12.02
CA VAL A 253 0.93 -1.09 -11.36
C VAL A 253 1.05 0.08 -10.39
N PHE A 254 0.17 1.05 -10.51
CA PHE A 254 0.28 2.31 -9.79
C PHE A 254 -1.09 2.84 -9.35
N GLY A 255 -1.16 3.34 -8.11
CA GLY A 255 -2.35 3.99 -7.59
C GLY A 255 -2.51 3.84 -6.08
N ASP A 256 -3.64 4.31 -5.59
CA ASP A 256 -4.04 4.21 -4.19
C ASP A 256 -4.83 2.91 -3.99
N LEU A 257 -4.22 1.94 -3.31
CA LEU A 257 -4.82 0.62 -3.07
C LEU A 257 -5.74 0.60 -1.85
N ASN A 258 -5.88 1.73 -1.14
CA ASN A 258 -6.61 1.84 0.11
C ASN A 258 -6.17 0.81 1.18
N ASP A 259 -4.94 0.32 1.08
CA ASP A 259 -4.42 -0.75 1.93
C ASP A 259 -2.91 -0.62 2.10
N VAL A 260 -2.41 -1.25 3.16
CA VAL A 260 -1.01 -1.16 3.55
C VAL A 260 -0.17 -2.20 2.83
N ALA A 261 1.09 -1.86 2.58
CA ALA A 261 2.02 -2.70 1.81
C ALA A 261 2.22 -4.12 2.37
N TRP A 262 2.04 -4.29 3.68
CA TRP A 262 2.19 -5.55 4.39
C TRP A 262 0.87 -6.26 4.67
N SER A 263 -0.22 -5.87 4.01
CA SER A 263 -1.48 -6.60 4.09
C SER A 263 -1.39 -7.92 3.32
N ASP A 264 -2.20 -8.90 3.72
CA ASP A 264 -2.23 -10.21 3.06
C ASP A 264 -2.61 -10.05 1.58
N THR A 265 -3.58 -9.18 1.26
CA THR A 265 -3.97 -8.87 -0.13
C THR A 265 -2.80 -8.30 -0.95
N SER A 266 -2.01 -7.38 -0.38
CA SER A 266 -0.86 -6.80 -1.09
C SER A 266 0.25 -7.83 -1.31
N GLN A 267 0.47 -8.71 -0.34
CA GLN A 267 1.46 -9.80 -0.45
C GLN A 267 1.01 -10.83 -1.48
N LEU A 268 -0.25 -11.27 -1.44
CA LEU A 268 -0.84 -12.17 -2.43
C LEU A 268 -0.72 -11.59 -3.84
N PHE A 269 -0.99 -10.29 -4.02
CA PHE A 269 -0.77 -9.62 -5.29
C PHE A 269 0.68 -9.72 -5.77
N LEU A 270 1.66 -9.41 -4.92
CA LEU A 270 3.08 -9.47 -5.28
C LEU A 270 3.51 -10.89 -5.67
N GLU A 271 3.02 -11.90 -4.95
CA GLU A 271 3.31 -13.31 -5.20
C GLU A 271 2.66 -13.83 -6.48
N VAL A 272 1.39 -13.49 -6.73
CA VAL A 272 0.66 -13.88 -7.96
C VAL A 272 1.23 -13.19 -9.19
N SER A 273 1.54 -11.89 -9.08
CA SER A 273 2.00 -11.08 -10.20
C SER A 273 3.47 -11.25 -10.53
N GLY A 274 4.27 -11.68 -9.55
CA GLY A 274 5.72 -11.60 -9.66
C GLY A 274 6.17 -10.15 -9.87
N MET A 275 5.56 -9.19 -9.18
CA MET A 275 6.03 -7.79 -9.13
C MET A 275 6.83 -7.53 -7.86
N SER A 276 7.46 -6.36 -7.78
CA SER A 276 8.25 -5.92 -6.63
C SER A 276 7.82 -4.54 -6.15
N ASP A 277 7.92 -4.33 -4.84
CA ASP A 277 7.70 -3.02 -4.21
C ASP A 277 9.03 -2.26 -4.05
N PRO A 278 9.21 -1.11 -4.73
CA PRO A 278 10.45 -0.31 -4.66
C PRO A 278 10.78 0.21 -3.25
N ARG A 279 9.81 0.23 -2.31
CA ARG A 279 10.01 0.67 -0.92
C ARG A 279 10.80 -0.34 -0.09
N GLU A 280 10.75 -1.62 -0.45
CA GLU A 280 11.47 -2.67 0.28
C GLU A 280 12.98 -2.45 0.25
N GLY A 281 13.61 -2.68 1.40
CA GLY A 281 15.03 -2.43 1.63
C GLY A 281 15.45 -0.96 1.67
N ARG A 282 14.49 -0.02 1.61
CA ARG A 282 14.77 1.42 1.53
C ARG A 282 14.13 2.20 2.67
N ARG A 283 12.85 2.52 2.54
CA ARG A 283 12.10 3.32 3.52
C ARG A 283 10.59 3.13 3.34
N LEU A 284 9.86 3.25 4.44
CA LEU A 284 8.43 3.50 4.39
C LEU A 284 8.15 4.85 3.72
N MET A 285 7.07 4.88 2.93
CA MET A 285 6.56 6.09 2.31
C MET A 285 5.10 6.27 2.72
N PRO A 286 4.83 6.76 3.95
CA PRO A 286 3.45 6.84 4.43
C PRO A 286 2.76 8.07 3.82
N THR A 287 1.68 7.82 3.10
CA THR A 287 0.98 8.81 2.26
C THR A 287 -0.34 9.27 2.89
N PHE A 288 -1.00 8.43 3.69
CA PHE A 288 -2.28 8.75 4.33
C PHE A 288 -2.24 8.43 5.83
N HIS A 289 -2.73 9.23 6.76
CA HIS A 289 -3.43 10.49 6.54
C HIS A 289 -2.49 11.69 6.70
N ALA A 290 -2.54 12.62 5.75
CA ALA A 290 -1.66 13.79 5.67
C ALA A 290 -1.72 14.67 6.94
N ASP A 291 -2.89 14.82 7.57
CA ASP A 291 -3.08 15.65 8.77
C ASP A 291 -2.68 15.00 10.10
N TYR A 292 -2.54 13.67 10.14
CA TYR A 292 -2.35 12.93 11.39
C TYR A 292 -1.02 12.17 11.42
N PRO A 293 0.11 12.81 11.78
CA PRO A 293 1.45 12.18 11.78
C PRO A 293 1.57 10.81 12.46
N PHE A 294 0.77 10.55 13.50
CA PHE A 294 0.80 9.29 14.25
C PHE A 294 -0.07 8.17 13.64
N MET A 295 -0.93 8.50 12.69
CA MET A 295 -1.86 7.60 11.97
C MET A 295 -1.58 7.71 10.46
N ARG A 296 -0.30 7.55 10.11
CA ARG A 296 0.20 7.63 8.74
C ARG A 296 0.67 6.26 8.26
N TRP A 297 0.25 5.89 7.06
CA TRP A 297 0.31 4.59 6.43
C TRP A 297 0.57 4.73 4.93
N PRO A 298 1.24 3.73 4.30
CA PRO A 298 1.58 3.78 2.88
C PRO A 298 0.45 3.18 2.03
N LEU A 299 -0.52 4.01 1.61
CA LEU A 299 -1.67 3.54 0.83
C LEU A 299 -1.52 3.74 -0.67
N ASP A 300 -0.60 4.61 -1.11
CA ASP A 300 -0.28 4.80 -2.51
C ASP A 300 0.94 3.96 -2.87
N HIS A 301 0.76 3.09 -3.86
CA HIS A 301 1.71 2.05 -4.25
C HIS A 301 2.17 2.26 -5.67
N LEU A 302 3.44 1.95 -5.90
CA LEU A 302 3.96 1.59 -7.21
C LEU A 302 4.52 0.18 -7.08
N PHE A 303 4.06 -0.74 -7.90
CA PHE A 303 4.68 -2.04 -8.08
C PHE A 303 5.30 -2.10 -9.47
N ALA A 304 6.49 -2.68 -9.57
CA ALA A 304 7.23 -2.78 -10.81
C ALA A 304 7.56 -4.24 -11.12
N SER A 305 7.39 -4.64 -12.39
CA SER A 305 7.95 -5.91 -12.88
C SER A 305 9.48 -5.88 -12.79
N GLU A 306 10.12 -7.03 -12.86
CA GLU A 306 11.59 -7.16 -12.81
C GLU A 306 12.37 -6.39 -13.89
N HIS A 307 11.68 -5.95 -14.95
CA HIS A 307 12.23 -5.11 -16.01
C HIS A 307 12.68 -3.72 -15.56
N TRP A 308 12.29 -3.29 -14.36
CA TRP A 308 12.54 -1.93 -13.89
C TRP A 308 13.60 -1.87 -12.79
N ALA A 309 14.48 -0.88 -12.90
CA ALA A 309 15.31 -0.40 -11.82
C ALA A 309 14.82 0.96 -11.31
N LEU A 310 15.02 1.21 -10.01
CA LEU A 310 14.60 2.43 -9.33
C LEU A 310 15.70 3.48 -9.36
N ALA A 311 15.40 4.66 -9.92
CA ALA A 311 16.28 5.83 -9.87
C ALA A 311 15.92 6.76 -8.71
N ASN A 312 14.63 7.05 -8.53
CA ASN A 312 14.14 7.88 -7.44
C ASN A 312 12.74 7.44 -6.99
N MET A 313 12.43 7.70 -5.72
CA MET A 313 11.10 7.55 -5.13
C MET A 313 10.98 8.59 -4.03
N ASP A 314 9.98 9.45 -4.07
CA ASP A 314 9.70 10.47 -3.05
C ASP A 314 8.21 10.62 -2.76
N ARG A 315 7.92 11.01 -1.52
CA ARG A 315 6.63 11.57 -1.13
C ARG A 315 6.77 13.10 -1.16
N LEU A 316 5.92 13.76 -1.93
CA LEU A 316 6.01 15.20 -2.14
C LEU A 316 5.21 15.98 -1.09
N ASP A 317 5.26 17.31 -1.22
CA ASP A 317 4.53 18.22 -0.36
C ASP A 317 3.02 18.02 -0.48
N ASP A 318 2.33 18.26 0.63
CA ASP A 318 0.87 18.22 0.71
C ASP A 318 0.23 19.14 -0.36
N VAL A 319 -0.93 18.74 -0.87
CA VAL A 319 -1.76 19.49 -1.83
C VAL A 319 -3.15 19.85 -1.30
N GLY A 320 -3.38 19.68 -0.01
CA GLY A 320 -4.69 19.86 0.64
C GLY A 320 -5.57 18.61 0.60
N SER A 321 -5.01 17.49 0.13
CA SER A 321 -5.61 16.16 0.20
C SER A 321 -5.24 15.49 1.53
N ASP A 322 -6.02 14.50 1.95
CA ASP A 322 -5.65 13.59 3.03
C ASP A 322 -4.55 12.59 2.62
N HIS A 323 -4.21 12.54 1.33
CA HIS A 323 -3.04 11.84 0.80
C HIS A 323 -1.92 12.81 0.41
N PHE A 324 -0.67 12.40 0.66
CA PHE A 324 0.49 13.04 0.06
C PHE A 324 0.72 12.51 -1.38
N PRO A 325 1.03 13.38 -2.34
CA PRO A 325 1.47 12.96 -3.67
C PRO A 325 2.73 12.08 -3.61
N VAL A 326 2.81 11.10 -4.51
CA VAL A 326 3.97 10.22 -4.64
C VAL A 326 4.61 10.33 -6.01
N TYR A 327 5.94 10.31 -6.03
CA TYR A 327 6.73 10.48 -7.24
C TYR A 327 7.76 9.35 -7.38
N PHE A 328 7.90 8.84 -8.59
CA PHE A 328 8.84 7.78 -8.91
C PHE A 328 9.60 8.11 -10.20
N THR A 329 10.84 7.65 -10.27
CA THR A 329 11.61 7.59 -11.51
C THR A 329 12.13 6.18 -11.67
N LEU A 330 11.69 5.51 -12.73
CA LEU A 330 12.07 4.15 -13.08
C LEU A 330 12.85 4.12 -14.38
N CYS A 331 13.62 3.06 -14.55
CA CYS A 331 14.46 2.83 -15.72
C CYS A 331 14.28 1.42 -16.23
N LEU A 332 13.96 1.30 -17.52
CA LEU A 332 13.76 0.01 -18.16
C LEU A 332 15.10 -0.65 -18.46
N GLU A 333 15.39 -1.79 -17.83
CA GLU A 333 16.63 -2.55 -18.04
C GLU A 333 16.48 -3.54 -19.21
N ARG A 334 17.41 -3.47 -20.17
CA ARG A 334 17.40 -4.34 -21.36
C ARG A 334 17.75 -5.80 -21.10
N ASP A 335 18.46 -6.09 -20.01
CA ASP A 335 18.94 -7.43 -19.65
C ASP A 335 18.12 -8.08 -18.52
N ALA A 336 16.95 -7.53 -18.19
CA ALA A 336 16.11 -8.02 -17.09
C ALA A 336 15.68 -9.49 -17.27
N GLU A 337 15.50 -9.95 -18.51
CA GLU A 337 15.24 -11.37 -18.85
C GLU A 337 16.30 -12.33 -18.27
N SER A 338 17.49 -11.85 -17.92
CA SER A 338 18.60 -12.67 -17.41
C SER A 338 18.83 -12.59 -15.91
N ARG A 339 18.15 -11.68 -15.17
CA ARG A 339 18.61 -11.27 -13.85
C ARG A 339 17.94 -11.91 -12.64
N LEU A 340 16.72 -12.43 -12.68
CA LEU A 340 16.16 -13.11 -11.50
C LEU A 340 15.24 -14.28 -11.85
N VAL A 341 15.44 -15.37 -11.13
CA VAL A 341 14.48 -16.47 -11.00
C VAL A 341 13.42 -16.00 -10.02
N ARG A 342 12.20 -15.75 -10.48
CA ARG A 342 11.05 -15.71 -9.55
C ARG A 342 10.51 -17.13 -9.36
N PRO A 343 10.13 -17.51 -8.12
CA PRO A 343 9.24 -18.63 -7.95
C PRO A 343 7.94 -18.28 -8.69
N GLN A 344 7.47 -19.17 -9.57
CA GLN A 344 6.04 -19.16 -9.90
C GLN A 344 5.27 -19.27 -8.58
N ALA A 345 4.16 -18.54 -8.47
CA ALA A 345 3.19 -18.74 -7.39
C ALA A 345 3.00 -20.25 -7.22
N ASP A 346 3.24 -20.75 -6.01
CA ASP A 346 3.14 -22.18 -5.78
C ASP A 346 1.67 -22.61 -5.76
N ALA A 347 1.44 -23.91 -5.58
CA ALA A 347 0.09 -24.46 -5.63
C ALA A 347 -0.84 -23.88 -4.54
N ASP A 348 -0.28 -23.45 -3.41
CA ASP A 348 -1.02 -22.91 -2.27
C ASP A 348 -1.41 -21.44 -2.57
N ILE A 349 -0.46 -20.64 -3.06
CA ILE A 349 -0.75 -19.26 -3.52
C ILE A 349 -1.77 -19.23 -4.65
N GLU A 350 -1.67 -20.16 -5.61
CA GLU A 350 -2.66 -20.27 -6.69
C GLU A 350 -4.02 -20.79 -6.21
N ALA A 351 -4.08 -21.51 -5.09
CA ALA A 351 -5.33 -21.90 -4.47
C ALA A 351 -5.99 -20.69 -3.79
N GLU A 352 -5.23 -19.94 -3.00
CA GLU A 352 -5.69 -18.71 -2.33
C GLU A 352 -6.15 -17.67 -3.35
N ALA A 353 -5.38 -17.42 -4.41
CA ALA A 353 -5.77 -16.54 -5.50
C ALA A 353 -7.06 -16.98 -6.21
N ARG A 354 -7.32 -18.30 -6.31
CA ARG A 354 -8.58 -18.81 -6.89
C ARG A 354 -9.76 -18.65 -5.95
N GLU A 355 -9.55 -18.81 -4.65
CA GLU A 355 -10.56 -18.61 -3.61
C GLU A 355 -11.01 -17.15 -3.57
N GLN A 356 -10.06 -16.22 -3.44
CA GLN A 356 -10.30 -14.77 -3.45
C GLN A 356 -11.05 -14.30 -4.71
N LEU A 357 -10.63 -14.79 -5.89
CA LEU A 357 -11.35 -14.50 -7.13
C LEU A 357 -12.77 -15.10 -7.16
N GLY A 358 -12.95 -16.28 -6.56
CA GLY A 358 -14.27 -16.91 -6.45
C GLY A 358 -15.22 -16.08 -5.60
N GLU A 359 -14.76 -15.66 -4.42
CA GLU A 359 -15.50 -14.84 -3.48
C GLU A 359 -15.89 -13.49 -4.09
N GLY A 360 -14.93 -12.74 -4.66
CA GLY A 360 -15.22 -11.46 -5.30
C GLY A 360 -16.14 -11.56 -6.52
N LEU A 361 -16.10 -12.66 -7.28
CA LEU A 361 -17.05 -12.89 -8.38
C LEU A 361 -18.45 -13.29 -7.90
N GLU A 362 -18.57 -13.96 -6.76
CA GLU A 362 -19.85 -14.29 -6.14
C GLU A 362 -20.51 -13.04 -5.54
N GLU A 363 -19.72 -12.20 -4.87
CA GLU A 363 -20.14 -10.91 -4.32
C GLU A 363 -20.65 -9.99 -5.43
N ALA A 364 -19.89 -9.82 -6.52
CA ALA A 364 -20.28 -9.00 -7.68
C ALA A 364 -21.60 -9.45 -8.32
N ARG A 365 -21.86 -10.77 -8.36
CA ARG A 365 -23.12 -11.31 -8.86
C ARG A 365 -24.29 -11.08 -7.91
N SER A 366 -24.03 -11.04 -6.61
CA SER A 366 -25.05 -10.85 -5.58
C SER A 366 -25.47 -9.38 -5.45
N GLY A 367 -24.52 -8.43 -5.57
CA GLY A 367 -24.78 -6.99 -5.56
C GLY A 367 -25.63 -6.52 -6.76
N ASP A 368 -25.45 -7.13 -7.93
CA ASP A 368 -26.27 -6.86 -9.13
C ASP A 368 -27.75 -7.30 -8.97
N GLY A 369 -28.09 -8.11 -7.95
CA GLY A 369 -29.43 -8.64 -7.71
C GLY A 369 -30.33 -7.78 -6.82
N GLU A 370 -29.80 -6.74 -6.16
CA GLU A 370 -30.55 -5.90 -5.20
C GLU A 370 -30.96 -4.51 -5.73
N ASN A 371 -30.72 -4.19 -7.01
CA ASN A 371 -31.10 -2.91 -7.62
C ASN A 371 -32.42 -2.93 -8.42
#